data_AF-A0A929B896-F1
#
_entry.id   AF-A0A929B896-F1
#
_cell.length_a   1.000
_cell.length_b   1.000
_cell.length_c   1.000
_cell.angle_alpha   90.00
_cell.angle_beta   90.00
_cell.angle_gamma   90.00
#
_symmetry.space_group_name_H-M   'P 1'
#
loop_
_entity.id
_entity.type
_entity.pdbx_description
1 polymer ?
#
loop_
_entity_poly.entity_id
_entity_poly.type
_entity_poly.pdbx_seq_one_letter_code
_entity_poly.pdbx_strand_id
1 'polypeptide(L)'
;MFNVSPDRLDTHSEWLDGLAEDIAAAGTKGDSVSFGVDTFGLVGQLFADDARQTSTQAVAELQKFAELTRDLAQRVKDTAADYRDTDSGNADALGQAQP
;
A
#
# COMPACT_ATOMS: atom_id res chain seq x y z
N MET A 1 -7.49 -24.20 -13.73
CA MET A 1 -6.42 -24.32 -12.73
C MET A 1 -5.79 -22.94 -12.61
N PHE A 2 -5.90 -22.27 -11.47
CA PHE A 2 -5.27 -20.97 -11.28
C PHE A 2 -3.76 -21.21 -11.14
N ASN A 3 -2.99 -20.76 -12.13
CA ASN A 3 -1.53 -20.89 -12.15
C ASN A 3 -0.89 -19.75 -11.32
N VAL A 4 -1.25 -19.70 -10.04
CA VAL A 4 -0.68 -18.75 -9.08
C VAL A 4 0.57 -19.39 -8.51
N SER A 5 1.73 -18.80 -8.80
CA SER A 5 3.02 -19.24 -8.28
C SER A 5 3.37 -18.40 -7.04
N PRO A 6 3.83 -19.01 -5.93
CA PRO A 6 4.28 -18.29 -4.74
C PRO A 6 5.30 -17.19 -5.06
N ASP A 7 6.22 -17.42 -6.00
CA ASP A 7 7.24 -16.43 -6.38
C ASP A 7 6.64 -15.20 -7.06
N ARG A 8 5.55 -15.38 -7.82
CA ARG A 8 4.80 -14.24 -8.39
C ARG A 8 4.04 -13.47 -7.33
N LEU A 9 3.53 -14.14 -6.30
CA LEU A 9 2.88 -13.48 -5.18
C LEU A 9 3.89 -12.67 -4.37
N ASP A 10 5.07 -13.21 -4.08
CA ASP A 10 6.14 -12.48 -3.41
C ASP A 10 6.54 -11.23 -4.21
N THR A 11 6.81 -11.38 -5.51
CA THR A 11 7.14 -10.25 -6.39
C THR A 11 6.03 -9.19 -6.38
N HIS A 12 4.76 -9.62 -6.36
CA HIS A 12 3.63 -8.69 -6.32
C HIS A 12 3.51 -7.99 -4.95
N SER A 13 3.78 -8.69 -3.85
CA SER A 13 3.80 -8.09 -2.51
C SER A 13 4.90 -7.03 -2.38
N GLU A 14 6.09 -7.28 -2.91
CA GLU A 14 7.19 -6.30 -2.93
C GLU A 14 6.83 -5.07 -3.76
N TRP A 15 6.17 -5.25 -4.91
CA TRP A 15 5.68 -4.14 -5.71
C TRP A 15 4.62 -3.31 -4.97
N LEU A 16 3.71 -3.96 -4.24
CA LEU A 16 2.69 -3.28 -3.42
C LEU A 16 3.33 -2.50 -2.27
N ASP A 17 4.36 -3.03 -1.61
CA ASP A 17 5.11 -2.32 -0.59
C ASP A 17 5.77 -1.05 -1.15
N GLY A 18 6.44 -1.16 -2.31
CA GLY A 18 7.03 0.00 -2.99
C GLY A 18 5.98 1.04 -3.40
N LEU A 19 4.82 0.60 -3.91
CA LEU A 19 3.71 1.50 -4.22
C LEU A 19 3.21 2.23 -2.96
N ALA A 20 3.09 1.53 -1.83
CA ALA A 20 2.66 2.14 -0.58
C ALA A 20 3.66 3.20 -0.08
N GLU A 21 4.96 2.98 -0.25
CA GLU A 21 5.99 3.97 0.04
C GLU A 21 5.85 5.22 -0.84
N ASP A 22 5.65 5.05 -2.14
CA ASP A 22 5.46 6.16 -3.08
C ASP A 22 4.22 7.00 -2.73
N ILE A 23 3.11 6.34 -2.38
CA ILE A 23 1.88 7.02 -1.94
C ILE A 23 2.11 7.78 -0.64
N ALA A 24 2.77 7.17 0.34
CA ALA A 24 3.08 7.83 1.60
C ALA A 24 3.97 9.07 1.38
N ALA A 25 4.98 8.96 0.51
CA ALA A 25 5.84 10.08 0.14
C ALA A 25 5.07 11.20 -0.58
N ALA A 26 4.09 10.87 -1.42
CA ALA A 26 3.21 11.85 -2.05
C ALA A 26 2.34 12.58 -1.00
N GLY A 27 1.82 11.85 -0.01
CA GLY A 27 1.08 12.42 1.13
C GLY A 27 1.93 13.42 1.93
N THR A 28 3.17 13.06 2.27
CA THR A 28 4.10 13.96 2.98
C THR A 28 4.40 15.23 2.18
N LYS A 29 4.56 15.12 0.85
CA LYS A 29 4.75 16.30 0.00
C LYS A 29 3.51 17.20 -0.02
N GLY A 30 2.31 16.62 -0.07
CA GLY A 30 1.05 17.37 0.00
C GLY A 30 0.88 18.15 1.30
N ASP A 31 1.33 17.58 2.42
CA ASP A 31 1.29 18.24 3.74
C ASP A 31 2.21 19.47 3.83
N SER A 32 3.27 19.51 3.02
CA SER A 32 4.24 20.61 3.00
C SER A 32 3.76 21.87 2.26
N VAL A 33 2.57 21.86 1.64
CA VAL A 33 2.06 22.98 0.85
C VAL A 33 1.52 24.09 1.75
N SER A 34 2.04 25.32 1.59
CA SER A 34 1.58 26.50 2.33
C SER A 34 0.47 27.25 1.59
N PHE A 35 -0.70 27.33 2.23
CA PHE A 35 -1.85 28.10 1.79
C PHE A 35 -1.97 29.43 2.57
N GLY A 36 -0.85 30.06 2.91
CA GLY A 36 -0.84 31.29 3.72
C GLY A 36 -1.16 32.58 2.95
N VAL A 37 -1.08 33.71 3.65
CA VAL A 37 -1.15 35.07 3.07
C VAL A 37 -0.11 35.26 1.96
N ASP A 38 1.04 34.60 2.06
CA ASP A 38 2.10 34.65 1.05
C ASP A 38 1.67 34.03 -0.29
N THR A 39 0.73 33.08 -0.28
CA THR A 39 0.24 32.37 -1.47
C THR A 39 -1.05 32.99 -2.02
N PHE A 40 -2.01 33.33 -1.15
CA PHE A 40 -3.36 33.79 -1.54
C PHE A 40 -3.62 35.28 -1.31
N GLY A 41 -2.71 36.01 -0.66
CA GLY A 41 -2.92 37.40 -0.27
C GLY A 41 -4.05 37.57 0.75
N LEU A 42 -4.30 38.82 1.16
CA LEU A 42 -5.29 39.14 2.20
C LEU A 42 -6.74 38.92 1.73
N VAL A 43 -7.01 39.12 0.44
CA VAL A 43 -8.35 38.98 -0.16
C VAL A 43 -8.69 37.52 -0.46
N GLY A 44 -7.68 36.69 -0.75
CA GLY A 44 -7.87 35.28 -1.11
C GLY A 44 -8.00 34.31 0.07
N GLN A 45 -8.06 34.81 1.31
CA GLN A 45 -8.02 33.96 2.52
C GLN A 45 -9.14 32.92 2.59
N LEU A 46 -10.35 33.25 2.13
CA LEU A 46 -11.46 32.28 2.08
C LEU A 46 -11.13 31.08 1.17
N PHE A 47 -10.47 31.32 0.04
CA PHE A 47 -10.02 30.23 -0.85
C PHE A 47 -8.82 29.49 -0.26
N ALA A 48 -7.99 30.19 0.51
CA ALA A 48 -6.84 29.63 1.18
C ALA A 48 -7.25 28.62 2.27
N ASP A 49 -8.31 28.93 3.02
CA ASP A 49 -8.88 28.03 4.03
C ASP A 49 -9.51 26.78 3.39
N ASP A 50 -10.30 26.94 2.33
CA ASP A 50 -10.91 25.81 1.61
C ASP A 50 -9.86 24.92 0.93
N ALA A 51 -8.83 25.53 0.34
CA ALA A 51 -7.69 24.82 -0.23
C ALA A 51 -6.89 24.06 0.85
N ARG A 52 -6.66 24.68 2.02
CA ARG A 52 -6.01 24.02 3.16
C ARG A 52 -6.83 22.82 3.62
N GLN A 53 -8.13 22.99 3.82
CA GLN A 53 -9.01 21.92 4.27
C GLN A 53 -9.02 20.75 3.28
N THR A 54 -9.18 21.04 1.98
CA THR A 54 -9.16 20.04 0.92
C THR A 54 -7.82 19.31 0.87
N SER A 55 -6.71 20.05 1.00
CA SER A 55 -5.36 19.48 1.02
C SER A 55 -5.15 18.55 2.22
N THR A 56 -5.57 18.96 3.42
CA THR A 56 -5.47 18.12 4.63
C THR A 56 -6.29 16.82 4.48
N GLN A 57 -7.50 16.90 3.92
CA GLN A 57 -8.32 15.72 3.65
C GLN A 57 -7.65 14.79 2.64
N ALA A 58 -7.09 15.34 1.56
CA ALA A 58 -6.37 14.57 0.55
C ALA A 58 -5.14 13.87 1.14
N VAL A 59 -4.37 14.54 1.99
CA VAL A 59 -3.22 13.94 2.70
C VAL A 59 -3.66 12.78 3.59
N ALA A 60 -4.76 12.93 4.34
CA ALA A 60 -5.28 11.87 5.20
C ALA A 60 -5.73 10.63 4.39
N GLU A 61 -6.40 10.83 3.25
CA GLU A 61 -6.80 9.73 2.38
C GLU A 61 -5.60 9.04 1.71
N LEU A 62 -4.56 9.79 1.34
CA LEU A 62 -3.31 9.21 0.83
C LEU A 62 -2.60 8.35 1.88
N GLN A 63 -2.52 8.82 3.13
CA GLN A 63 -1.94 8.05 4.23
C GLN A 63 -2.70 6.74 4.46
N LYS A 64 -4.04 6.82 4.51
CA LYS A 64 -4.89 5.64 4.64
C LYS A 64 -4.75 4.68 3.46
N PHE A 65 -4.66 5.20 2.24
CA PHE A 65 -4.47 4.35 1.05
C PHE A 65 -3.11 3.64 1.06
N ALA A 66 -2.04 4.32 1.51
CA ALA A 66 -0.75 3.69 1.72
C ALA A 66 -0.81 2.55 2.75
N GLU A 67 -1.49 2.76 3.89
CA GLU A 67 -1.70 1.73 4.91
C GLU A 67 -2.44 0.51 4.37
N LEU A 68 -3.55 0.72 3.65
CA LEU A 68 -4.32 -0.36 3.04
C LEU A 68 -3.50 -1.14 1.99
N THR A 69 -2.63 -0.44 1.27
CA THR A 69 -1.75 -1.06 0.27
C THR A 69 -0.70 -1.95 0.93
N ARG A 70 -0.15 -1.54 2.09
CA ARG A 70 0.74 -2.40 2.91
C ARG A 70 0.01 -3.61 3.48
N ASP A 71 -1.22 -3.43 3.97
CA ASP A 71 -2.03 -4.57 4.44
C ASP A 71 -2.29 -5.57 3.31
N LEU A 72 -2.57 -5.07 2.10
CA LEU A 72 -2.70 -5.92 0.93
C LEU A 72 -1.40 -6.66 0.59
N ALA A 73 -0.25 -5.97 0.61
CA ALA A 73 1.06 -6.58 0.39
C ALA A 73 1.31 -7.74 1.36
N GLN A 74 1.05 -7.51 2.66
CA GLN A 74 1.19 -8.53 3.69
C GLN A 74 0.28 -9.74 3.44
N ARG A 75 -1.00 -9.53 3.10
CA ARG A 75 -1.93 -10.63 2.79
C ARG A 75 -1.50 -11.45 1.58
N VAL A 76 -0.94 -10.80 0.56
CA VAL A 76 -0.40 -11.49 -0.63
C VAL A 76 0.78 -12.37 -0.25
N LYS A 77 1.67 -11.86 0.62
CA LYS A 77 2.81 -12.61 1.15
C LYS A 77 2.38 -13.80 2.01
N ASP A 78 1.39 -13.60 2.88
CA ASP A 78 0.81 -14.67 3.70
C ASP A 78 0.20 -15.76 2.80
N THR A 79 -0.50 -15.36 1.74
CA THR A 79 -1.04 -16.30 0.74
C THR A 79 0.08 -17.11 0.05
N ALA A 80 1.22 -16.47 -0.26
CA ALA A 80 2.37 -17.17 -0.84
C ALA A 80 2.95 -18.21 0.13
N ALA A 81 3.03 -17.89 1.42
CA ALA A 81 3.45 -18.80 2.46
C ALA A 81 2.49 -20.00 2.59
N ASP A 82 1.17 -19.75 2.64
CA ASP A 82 0.16 -20.79 2.71
C ASP A 82 0.28 -21.82 1.56
N TYR A 83 0.56 -21.34 0.34
CA TYR A 83 0.80 -22.22 -0.81
C TYR A 83 2.05 -23.09 -0.62
N ARG A 84 3.15 -22.53 -0.12
CA ARG A 84 4.40 -23.28 0.12
C ARG A 84 4.24 -24.32 1.21
N ASP A 85 3.60 -23.94 2.31
CA ASP A 85 3.36 -24.83 3.44
C ASP A 85 2.45 -25.99 3.05
N THR A 86 1.41 -25.71 2.26
CA THR A 86 0.52 -26.74 1.72
C THR A 86 1.27 -27.69 0.76
N ASP A 87 2.11 -27.15 -0.14
CA ASP A 87 2.87 -27.97 -1.08
C ASP A 87 3.91 -28.85 -0.37
N SER A 88 4.65 -28.29 0.60
CA SER A 88 5.58 -29.03 1.44
C SER A 88 4.88 -30.13 2.24
N GLY A 89 3.75 -29.82 2.87
CA GLY A 89 2.96 -30.79 3.64
C GLY A 89 2.44 -31.95 2.77
N ASN A 90 2.02 -31.65 1.54
CA ASN A 90 1.62 -32.68 0.58
C ASN A 90 2.81 -33.53 0.12
N ALA A 91 3.96 -32.91 -0.17
CA ALA A 91 5.17 -33.62 -0.58
C ALA A 91 5.66 -34.58 0.51
N ASP A 92 5.66 -34.14 1.78
CA ASP A 92 6.03 -34.98 2.93
C ASP A 92 5.07 -36.17 3.11
N ALA A 93 3.76 -35.91 3.04
CA ALA A 93 2.74 -36.96 3.18
C ALA A 93 2.83 -38.00 2.05
N LEU A 94 3.07 -37.55 0.82
CA LEU A 94 3.19 -38.42 -0.36
C LEU A 94 4.54 -39.16 -0.39
N GLY A 95 5.63 -38.52 0.04
CA GLY A 95 6.95 -39.16 0.17
C GLY A 95 6.95 -40.28 1.22
N GLN A 96 6.16 -40.15 2.29
CA GLN A 96 5.95 -41.20 3.29
C GLN A 96 5.01 -42.33 2.81
N ALA A 97 4.25 -42.11 1.74
CA ALA A 97 3.30 -43.09 1.19
C ALA A 97 3.92 -43.96 0.08
N GLN A 98 5.15 -43.69 -0.36
CA GLN A 98 5.89 -44.57 -1.27
C GLN A 98 6.47 -45.78 -0.49
N PRO A 99 6.24 -47.03 -0.95
CA PRO A 99 6.69 -48.25 -0.28
C PRO A 99 8.20 -48.46 -0.30
#